data_AF-A0A927DFR6-F1
#
_entry.id   AF-A0A927DFR6-F1
#
_cell.length_a   1.000
_cell.length_b   1.000
_cell.length_c   1.000
_cell.angle_alpha   90.00
_cell.angle_beta   90.00
_cell.angle_gamma   90.00
#
_symmetry.space_group_name_H-M   'P 1'
#
loop_
_entity.id
_entity.type
_entity.pdbx_description
1 polymer ?
#
loop_
_entity_poly.entity_id
_entity_poly.type
_entity_poly.pdbx_seq_one_letter_code
_entity_poly.pdbx_strand_id
1 'polypeptide(L)'
;MKVLHAAEVVKGGVSTVMRQLLEDQYSWDKIGKVVCVIPENQKEELSPYHTKSGMYFLNVKKRNSFFISFIKAFILCVLREKPDIVHLHSTFQVFLGDFAFLFYVQLLSL
;
A
#
# COMPACT_ATOMS: atom_id res chain seq x y z
N MET A 1 2.20 -9.10 14.66
CA MET A 1 2.30 -7.80 13.96
C MET A 1 1.28 -7.74 12.84
N LYS A 2 0.73 -6.55 12.59
CA LYS A 2 -0.17 -6.26 11.47
C LYS A 2 0.54 -5.37 10.46
N VAL A 3 0.59 -5.81 9.21
CA VAL A 3 1.27 -5.09 8.13
C VAL A 3 0.23 -4.59 7.13
N LEU A 4 0.31 -3.32 6.76
CA LEU A 4 -0.50 -2.72 5.70
C LEU A 4 0.37 -2.43 4.48
N HIS A 5 0.02 -3.03 3.34
CA HIS A 5 0.57 -2.69 2.04
C HIS A 5 -0.41 -1.80 1.28
N ALA A 6 0.03 -0.65 0.79
CA ALA A 6 -0.81 0.22 -0.05
C ALA A 6 -0.09 0.57 -1.34
N ALA A 7 -0.75 0.34 -2.47
CA ALA A 7 -0.20 0.57 -3.79
C ALA A 7 -1.26 1.17 -4.71
N GLU A 8 -0.92 2.27 -5.36
CA GLU A 8 -1.77 2.91 -6.36
C GLU A 8 -1.83 2.10 -7.66
N VAL A 9 -0.70 1.48 -8.03
CA VAL A 9 -0.59 0.58 -9.19
C VAL A 9 0.18 -0.67 -8.75
N VAL A 10 -0.40 -1.84 -9.01
CA VAL A 10 0.14 -3.16 -8.69
C VAL A 10 0.37 -3.90 -10.00
N LYS A 11 1.39 -3.50 -10.75
CA LYS A 11 1.79 -4.13 -12.02
C LYS A 11 3.30 -4.26 -12.13
N GLY A 12 3.76 -5.22 -12.92
CA GLY A 12 5.17 -5.41 -13.22
C GLY A 12 6.01 -5.61 -11.95
N GLY A 13 7.07 -4.82 -11.78
CA GLY A 13 7.99 -4.95 -10.64
C GLY A 13 7.31 -4.82 -9.27
N VAL A 14 6.30 -3.94 -9.15
CA VAL A 14 5.57 -3.75 -7.89
C VAL A 14 4.81 -5.02 -7.50
N SER A 15 4.11 -5.67 -8.44
CA SER A 15 3.38 -6.90 -8.13
C SER A 15 4.33 -8.04 -7.77
N THR A 16 5.50 -8.13 -8.41
CA THR A 16 6.54 -9.11 -8.05
C THR A 16 7.03 -8.93 -6.62
N VAL A 17 7.46 -7.73 -6.23
CA VAL A 17 7.96 -7.46 -4.87
C VAL A 17 6.86 -7.69 -3.84
N MET A 18 5.65 -7.22 -4.11
CA MET A 18 4.52 -7.45 -3.20
C MET A 18 4.22 -8.94 -3.02
N ARG A 19 4.24 -9.76 -4.08
CA ARG A 19 4.03 -11.21 -3.97
C ARG A 19 5.09 -11.89 -3.10
N GLN A 20 6.36 -11.53 -3.28
CA GLN A 20 7.46 -12.06 -2.45
C GLN A 20 7.28 -11.68 -0.98
N LEU A 21 6.97 -10.41 -0.71
CA LEU A 21 6.72 -9.96 0.67
C LEU A 21 5.50 -10.66 1.29
N LEU A 22 4.44 -10.89 0.52
CA LEU A 22 3.26 -11.62 0.99
C LEU A 22 3.59 -13.08 1.31
N GLU A 23 4.37 -13.75 0.45
CA GLU A 23 4.84 -15.12 0.67
C GLU A 23 5.63 -15.26 1.98
N ASP A 24 6.60 -14.37 2.19
CA ASP A 24 7.42 -14.35 3.40
C ASP A 24 6.59 -14.02 4.63
N GLN A 25 5.66 -13.06 4.52
CA GLN A 25 4.83 -12.64 5.66
C GLN A 25 3.81 -13.70 6.06
N TYR A 26 3.21 -14.43 5.11
CA TYR A 26 2.26 -15.49 5.42
C TYR A 26 2.94 -16.74 5.99
N SER A 27 4.24 -16.94 5.74
CA SER A 27 5.02 -18.02 6.33
C SER A 27 5.64 -17.65 7.68
N TRP A 28 5.55 -16.38 8.11
CA TRP A 28 6.19 -15.91 9.33
C TRP A 28 5.22 -15.78 10.51
N ASP A 29 5.41 -16.60 11.54
CA ASP A 29 4.54 -16.67 12.74
C ASP A 29 4.37 -15.33 13.49
N LYS A 30 5.29 -14.38 13.30
CA LYS A 30 5.20 -13.05 13.92
C LYS A 30 4.18 -12.14 13.23
N ILE A 31 3.74 -12.47 12.01
CA ILE A 31 2.75 -11.70 11.26
C ILE A 31 1.36 -12.28 11.54
N GLY A 32 0.56 -11.56 12.31
CA GLY A 32 -0.80 -11.97 12.65
C GLY A 32 -1.84 -11.57 11.60
N LYS A 33 -1.56 -10.53 10.79
CA LYS A 33 -2.47 -10.07 9.73
C LYS A 33 -1.72 -9.24 8.69
N VAL A 34 -1.97 -9.53 7.42
CA VAL A 34 -1.58 -8.67 6.31
C VAL A 34 -2.82 -8.02 5.71
N VAL A 35 -2.72 -6.72 5.45
CA VAL A 35 -3.78 -5.91 4.89
C VAL A 35 -3.25 -5.26 3.62
N CYS A 36 -4.05 -5.26 2.56
CA CYS A 36 -3.68 -4.61 1.30
C CYS A 36 -4.73 -3.58 0.91
N VAL A 37 -4.29 -2.42 0.43
CA VAL A 37 -5.11 -1.37 -0.20
C VAL A 37 -4.61 -1.20 -1.63
N ILE A 38 -5.33 -1.80 -2.58
CA ILE A 38 -4.92 -1.87 -3.99
C ILE A 38 -6.13 -1.70 -4.93
N PRO A 39 -5.94 -1.38 -6.21
CA PRO A 39 -7.04 -1.31 -7.18
C PRO A 39 -7.70 -2.67 -7.39
N GLU A 40 -9.04 -2.72 -7.35
CA GLU A 40 -9.80 -3.97 -7.49
C GLU A 40 -9.52 -4.69 -8.81
N ASN A 41 -9.36 -3.93 -9.90
CA ASN A 41 -9.04 -4.46 -11.22
C ASN A 41 -7.61 -5.02 -11.35
N GLN A 42 -6.78 -4.91 -10.30
CA GLN A 42 -5.41 -5.42 -10.26
C GLN A 42 -5.21 -6.45 -9.16
N LYS A 43 -6.29 -6.92 -8.52
CA LYS A 43 -6.18 -7.93 -7.44
C LYS A 43 -5.50 -9.23 -7.90
N GLU A 44 -5.77 -9.66 -9.13
CA GLU A 44 -5.23 -10.90 -9.70
C GLU A 44 -3.69 -10.87 -9.82
N GLU A 45 -3.10 -9.68 -9.88
CA GLU A 45 -1.64 -9.51 -9.88
C GLU A 45 -1.00 -10.00 -8.58
N LEU A 46 -1.77 -10.16 -7.50
CA LEU A 46 -1.30 -10.71 -6.23
C LEU A 46 -1.71 -12.17 -6.02
N SER A 47 -2.09 -12.89 -7.07
CA SER A 47 -2.34 -14.34 -6.98
C SER A 47 -1.13 -15.12 -6.47
N PRO A 48 -1.32 -16.16 -5.62
CA PRO A 48 -2.60 -16.67 -5.09
C PRO A 48 -3.11 -15.92 -3.84
N TYR A 49 -2.35 -14.94 -3.34
CA TYR A 49 -2.59 -14.26 -2.08
C TYR A 49 -3.82 -13.34 -2.09
N HIS A 50 -4.33 -12.97 -3.26
CA HIS A 50 -5.51 -12.10 -3.40
C HIS A 50 -6.80 -12.64 -2.75
N THR A 51 -6.86 -13.94 -2.45
CA THR A 51 -7.99 -14.61 -1.78
C THR A 51 -7.83 -14.70 -0.26
N LYS A 52 -6.67 -14.33 0.29
CA LYS A 52 -6.40 -14.40 1.73
C LYS A 52 -7.15 -13.30 2.48
N SER A 53 -7.50 -13.60 3.73
CA SER A 53 -8.29 -12.69 4.57
C SER A 53 -7.53 -11.38 4.85
N GLY A 54 -8.27 -10.26 4.89
CA GLY A 54 -7.71 -8.94 5.21
C GLY A 54 -7.38 -8.05 4.02
N MET A 55 -7.69 -8.45 2.79
CA MET A 55 -7.47 -7.59 1.62
C MET A 55 -8.64 -6.63 1.36
N TYR A 56 -8.33 -5.34 1.24
CA TYR A 56 -9.28 -4.29 0.86
C TYR A 56 -9.00 -3.85 -0.57
N PHE A 57 -9.99 -4.02 -1.42
CA PHE A 57 -9.92 -3.63 -2.81
C PHE A 57 -10.58 -2.26 -3.00
N LEU A 58 -9.89 -1.39 -3.70
CA LEU A 58 -10.42 -0.10 -4.12
C LEU A 58 -11.23 -0.31 -5.39
N ASN A 59 -12.55 -0.21 -5.27
CA ASN A 59 -13.41 -0.16 -6.43
C ASN A 59 -13.33 1.24 -7.07
N VAL A 60 -12.28 1.50 -7.85
CA VAL A 60 -12.12 2.81 -8.49
C VAL A 60 -12.83 2.83 -9.83
N LYS A 61 -14.14 3.13 -9.79
CA LYS A 61 -14.97 3.27 -11.00
C LYS A 61 -14.75 4.57 -11.80
N LYS A 62 -14.03 5.56 -11.26
CA LYS A 62 -13.86 6.88 -11.89
C LYS A 62 -12.40 7.27 -12.09
N ARG A 63 -12.01 7.41 -13.36
CA ARG A 63 -10.65 7.67 -13.86
C ARG A 63 -10.02 8.98 -13.33
N ASN A 64 -10.84 9.96 -12.91
CA ASN A 64 -10.38 11.32 -12.59
C ASN A 64 -10.13 11.58 -11.08
N SER A 65 -10.49 10.66 -10.19
CA SER A 65 -10.31 10.84 -8.73
C SER A 65 -9.57 9.67 -8.08
N PHE A 66 -8.73 8.98 -8.86
CA PHE A 66 -8.01 7.79 -8.43
C PHE A 66 -7.15 8.05 -7.19
N PHE A 67 -6.39 9.16 -7.22
CA PHE A 67 -5.50 9.56 -6.13
C PHE A 67 -6.23 9.89 -4.81
N ILE A 68 -7.30 10.70 -4.88
CA ILE A 68 -8.08 11.08 -3.69
C ILE A 68 -8.79 9.84 -3.11
N SER A 69 -9.31 8.97 -3.99
CA SER A 69 -9.94 7.72 -3.57
C SER A 69 -8.94 6.80 -2.86
N PHE A 70 -7.72 6.72 -3.38
CA PHE A 70 -6.63 5.95 -2.77
C PHE A 70 -6.28 6.52 -1.39
N ILE A 71 -6.03 7.83 -1.27
CA ILE A 71 -5.71 8.48 0.02
C ILE A 71 -6.82 8.25 1.05
N LYS A 72 -8.09 8.45 0.66
CA LYS A 72 -9.22 8.25 1.58
C LYS A 72 -9.26 6.80 2.09
N ALA A 73 -9.14 5.84 1.20
CA ALA A 73 -9.19 4.45 1.59
C ALA A 73 -7.95 4.01 2.38
N PHE A 74 -6.77 4.54 2.06
CA PHE A 74 -5.56 4.37 2.86
C PHE A 74 -5.77 4.88 4.28
N ILE A 75 -6.21 6.13 4.46
CA ILE A 75 -6.46 6.73 5.78
C ILE A 75 -7.51 5.92 6.55
N LEU A 76 -8.65 5.59 5.92
CA LEU A 76 -9.70 4.78 6.54
C LEU A 76 -9.18 3.41 6.95
N CYS A 77 -8.32 2.79 6.13
CA CYS A 77 -7.71 1.50 6.44
C CYS A 77 -6.72 1.61 7.61
N VAL A 78 -5.88 2.63 7.65
CA VAL A 78 -4.95 2.88 8.78
C VAL A 78 -5.72 3.09 10.07
N LEU A 79 -6.77 3.93 10.06
CA LEU A 79 -7.59 4.21 11.24
C LEU A 79 -8.36 2.98 11.72
N ARG A 80 -8.91 2.18 10.79
CA ARG A 80 -9.68 0.97 11.11
C ARG A 80 -8.80 -0.17 11.59
N GLU A 81 -7.72 -0.45 10.87
CA GLU A 81 -6.89 -1.62 11.11
C GLU A 81 -5.76 -1.36 12.10
N LYS A 82 -5.30 -0.12 12.28
CA LYS A 82 -4.19 0.24 13.18
C LYS A 82 -2.97 -0.68 12.95
N PRO A 83 -2.40 -0.70 11.73
CA PRO A 83 -1.26 -1.55 11.43
C PRO A 83 -0.02 -1.12 12.23
N ASP A 84 0.84 -2.07 12.57
CA ASP A 84 2.13 -1.81 13.21
C ASP A 84 3.15 -1.29 12.19
N ILE A 85 3.04 -1.77 10.94
CA ILE A 85 3.93 -1.42 9.83
C ILE A 85 3.10 -1.03 8.61
N VAL A 86 3.49 0.05 7.94
CA VAL A 86 2.89 0.50 6.68
C VAL A 86 3.95 0.48 5.58
N HIS A 87 3.70 -0.31 4.54
CA HIS A 87 4.50 -0.35 3.32
C HIS A 87 3.73 0.34 2.18
N LEU A 88 4.27 1.44 1.70
CA LEU A 88 3.78 2.13 0.52
C LEU A 88 4.52 1.59 -0.70
N HIS A 89 3.82 1.21 -1.77
CA HIS A 89 4.38 0.59 -2.99
C HIS A 89 3.94 1.37 -4.24
N SER A 90 4.25 2.68 -4.27
CA SER A 90 3.80 3.59 -5.34
C SER A 90 4.88 4.64 -5.61
N THR A 91 4.81 5.31 -6.78
CA THR A 91 5.45 6.61 -7.04
C THR A 91 5.14 7.66 -5.96
N PHE A 92 4.12 7.43 -5.13
CA PHE A 92 3.87 8.14 -3.87
C PHE A 92 5.06 8.17 -2.90
N GLN A 93 5.92 7.14 -2.90
CA GLN A 93 7.18 7.16 -2.11
C GLN A 93 8.17 8.20 -2.64
N VAL A 94 8.22 8.39 -3.96
CA VAL A 94 9.07 9.39 -4.60
C VAL A 94 8.51 10.78 -4.31
N PHE A 95 7.20 10.99 -4.47
CA PHE A 95 6.56 12.28 -4.18
C PHE A 95 6.68 12.69 -2.70
N LEU A 96 6.47 11.78 -1.73
CA LEU A 96 6.68 12.10 -0.31
C LEU A 96 8.16 12.21 0.06
N GLY A 97 9.04 11.39 -0.53
CA GLY A 97 10.48 11.49 -0.31
C GLY A 97 11.02 12.84 -0.78
N ASP A 98 10.62 13.26 -1.97
CA ASP A 98 10.97 14.57 -2.54
C ASP A 98 10.37 15.71 -1.71
N PHE A 99 9.12 15.61 -1.25
CA PHE A 99 8.51 16.63 -0.38
C PHE A 99 9.18 16.70 0.99
N ALA A 100 9.49 15.57 1.62
CA ALA A 100 10.19 15.51 2.89
C ALA A 100 11.61 16.07 2.78
N PHE A 101 12.32 15.75 1.68
CA PHE A 101 13.64 16.29 1.39
C PHE A 101 13.59 17.81 1.15
N LEU A 102 12.61 18.30 0.38
CA LEU A 102 12.41 19.72 0.15
C LEU A 102 12.12 20.48 1.45
N PHE A 103 11.26 19.94 2.31
CA PHE A 103 10.99 20.51 3.64
C PHE A 103 12.24 20.52 4.54
N TYR A 104 13.03 19.45 4.50
CA TYR A 104 14.28 19.35 5.26
C TYR A 104 15.30 20.41 4.82
N VAL A 105 15.47 20.60 3.51
CA VAL A 105 16.38 21.62 2.96
C VAL A 105 15.91 23.04 3.31
N GLN A 106 14.60 23.32 3.23
CA GLN A 106 14.04 24.63 3.56
C GLN A 106 14.22 24.97 5.06
N LEU A 107 14.09 23.98 5.94
CA LEU A 107 14.25 24.14 7.39
C LEU A 107 15.71 24.43 7.81
N LEU A 108 16.68 23.86 7.09
CA LEU A 108 18.11 24.13 7.29
C LEU A 108 18.57 25.48 6.70
N SER A 109 17.73 26.12 5.89
CA SER A 109 18.01 27.40 5.23
C SER A 109 17.45 28.60 5.99
N LEU A 110 16.84 28.38 7.16
CA LEU A 110 16.27 29.36 8.09
C LEU A 110 17.11 29.44 9.37
#